data_AF-A0A7V9SF90-F1
#
_entry.id   AF-A0A7V9SF90-F1
#
_cell.length_a   1.000
_cell.length_b   1.000
_cell.length_c   1.000
_cell.angle_alpha   90.00
_cell.angle_beta   90.00
_cell.angle_gamma   90.00
#
_symmetry.space_group_name_H-M   'P 1'
#
loop_
_entity.id
_entity.type
_entity.pdbx_description
1 polymer ?
#
loop_
_entity_poly.entity_id
_entity_poly.type
_entity_poly.pdbx_seq_one_letter_code
_entity_poly.pdbx_strand_id
1 'polypeptide(L)' 'MFGLGWQELVIVLVIIMIIFGAGKLPEVVKSLGQGVKEFKQEANSPADSLAAATAASGDPYDTVATADRSKVRADEI' A
#
# COMPACT_ATOMS: atom_id res chain seq x y z
N MET A 1 -19.66 30.97 -9.23
CA MET A 1 -19.20 29.83 -8.42
C MET A 1 -17.71 29.67 -8.69
N PHE A 2 -16.87 30.01 -7.71
CA PHE A 2 -15.41 30.03 -7.82
C PHE A 2 -14.90 28.59 -8.01
N GLY A 3 -14.72 28.17 -9.25
CA GLY A 3 -13.99 26.94 -9.55
C GLY A 3 -12.52 27.23 -9.27
N LEU A 4 -11.99 26.70 -8.17
CA LEU A 4 -10.55 26.67 -7.94
C LEU A 4 -9.94 25.81 -9.05
N GLY A 5 -9.58 26.45 -10.15
CA GLY A 5 -8.95 25.84 -11.29
C GLY A 5 -7.45 25.72 -11.07
N TRP A 6 -6.82 25.09 -12.05
CA TRP A 6 -5.36 25.00 -12.09
C TRP A 6 -4.68 26.37 -12.04
N GLN A 7 -5.32 27.40 -12.61
CA GLN A 7 -4.78 28.75 -12.70
C GLN A 7 -4.67 29.43 -11.33
N GLU A 8 -5.71 29.33 -10.49
CA GLU A 8 -5.72 29.87 -9.13
C GLU A 8 -4.70 29.17 -8.24
N LEU A 9 -4.56 27.84 -8.38
CA LEU A 9 -3.56 27.06 -7.65
C LEU A 9 -2.13 27.50 -7.99
N VAL A 10 -1.84 27.73 -9.28
CA VAL A 10 -0.53 28.23 -9.72
C VAL A 10 -0.25 29.62 -9.17
N ILE A 11 -1.24 30.52 -9.14
CA ILE A 11 -1.07 31.87 -8.57
C ILE A 11 -0.73 31.79 -7.07
N VAL A 12 -1.47 30.97 -6.31
CA VAL A 12 -1.20 30.77 -4.88
C VAL A 12 0.19 30.17 -4.66
N LEU A 13 0.57 29.17 -5.48
CA LEU A 13 1.89 28.55 -5.42
C LEU A 13 3.01 29.58 -5.65
N VAL A 14 2.85 30.48 -6.62
CA VAL A 14 3.82 31.54 -6.89
C VAL A 14 3.96 32.49 -5.71
N ILE A 15 2.86 32.89 -5.07
CA ILE A 15 2.89 33.76 -3.88
C ILE A 15 3.66 33.08 -2.74
N ILE A 16 3.35 31.82 -2.46
CA ILE A 16 4.07 31.01 -1.45
C ILE A 16 5.55 30.90 -1.83
N MET A 17 5.85 30.69 -3.11
CA MET A 17 7.22 30.58 -3.60
C MET A 17 8.01 31.88 -3.49
N ILE A 18 7.36 33.05 -3.53
CA ILE A 18 8.02 34.34 -3.27
C ILE A 18 8.34 34.49 -1.78
N ILE A 19 7.43 34.09 -0.89
CA ILE A 19 7.61 34.21 0.57
C ILE A 19 8.66 33.22 1.08
N PHE A 20 8.55 31.95 0.67
CA PHE A 20 9.39 30.85 1.14
C PHE A 20 10.64 30.64 0.25
N GLY A 21 10.60 31.07 -1.01
CA GLY A 21 11.65 30.83 -2.01
C GLY A 21 11.44 29.52 -2.80
N ALA A 22 11.88 29.54 -4.07
CA ALA A 22 11.75 28.39 -5.00
C ALA A 22 12.47 27.10 -4.56
N GLY A 23 13.46 27.21 -3.67
CA GLY A 23 14.20 26.07 -3.13
C GLY A 23 13.58 25.45 -1.88
N LYS A 24 12.84 26.22 -1.06
CA LYS A 24 12.44 25.76 0.27
C LYS A 24 11.24 24.82 0.26
N LEU A 25 10.27 25.07 -0.64
CA LEU A 25 9.12 24.19 -0.80
C LEU A 25 9.52 22.76 -1.24
N PRO A 26 10.33 22.57 -2.30
CA PRO A 26 10.75 21.22 -2.71
C PRO A 26 11.70 20.57 -1.69
N GLU A 27 12.52 21.35 -0.96
CA GLU A 27 13.40 20.84 0.09
C GLU A 27 12.59 20.22 1.25
N VAL A 28 11.53 20.90 1.70
CA VAL A 28 10.62 20.41 2.75
C VAL A 28 9.79 19.22 2.27
N VAL A 29 9.27 19.26 1.04
CA VAL A 29 8.53 18.12 0.47
C VAL A 29 9.43 16.90 0.31
N LYS A 30 10.72 17.09 -0.02
CA LYS A 30 11.68 15.99 -0.15
C LYS A 30 11.96 15.33 1.20
N SER A 31 12.17 16.10 2.27
CA SER A 31 12.41 15.54 3.61
C SER A 31 11.17 14.87 4.20
N LEU A 32 10.00 15.49 4.07
CA LEU A 32 8.72 14.87 4.44
C LEU A 32 8.44 13.61 3.60
N GLY A 33 8.69 13.67 2.30
CA GLY A 33 8.44 12.57 1.37
C GLY A 33 9.30 11.35 1.66
N GLN A 34 10.57 11.55 2.06
CA GLN A 34 11.43 10.47 2.53
C GLN A 34 10.88 9.82 3.80
N GLY A 35 10.49 10.61 4.81
CA GLY A 35 9.89 10.07 6.04
C GLY A 35 8.58 9.32 5.79
N VAL A 36 7.70 9.83 4.92
CA VAL A 36 6.45 9.14 4.55
C VAL A 36 6.73 7.85 3.77
N LYS A 37 7.76 7.83 2.91
CA LYS A 37 8.16 6.64 2.16
C LYS A 37 8.67 5.54 3.10
N GLU A 38 9.54 5.88 4.04
CA GLU A 38 10.06 4.97 5.05
C GLU A 38 8.92 4.47 5.95
N PHE A 39 8.06 5.37 6.42
CA PHE A 39 6.86 5.02 7.19
C PHE A 39 5.94 4.06 6.44
N LYS A 40 5.68 4.29 5.15
CA LYS A 40 4.88 3.35 4.34
C LYS A 40 5.58 2.01 4.18
N GLN A 41 6.90 1.99 3.98
CA GLN A 41 7.65 0.75 3.81
C GLN A 41 7.60 -0.10 5.08
N GLU A 42 7.88 0.51 6.24
CA GLU A 42 7.78 -0.13 7.54
C GLU A 42 6.34 -0.50 7.92
N ALA A 43 5.34 0.28 7.52
CA ALA A 43 3.94 -0.04 7.77
C ALA A 43 3.42 -1.20 6.91
N ASN A 44 4.00 -1.45 5.73
CA ASN A 44 3.61 -2.56 4.85
C ASN A 44 4.45 -3.83 5.08
N SER A 45 5.70 -3.72 5.59
CA SER A 45 6.53 -4.88 5.94
C SER A 45 5.97 -5.86 7.00
N PRO A 46 5.22 -5.47 8.06
CA PRO A 46 4.61 -6.42 8.98
C PRO A 46 3.46 -7.20 8.33
N ALA A 47 2.83 -6.67 7.27
CA ALA A 47 1.83 -7.39 6.50
C ALA A 47 2.46 -8.44 5.58
N ASP A 48 3.61 -8.12 4.96
CA ASP A 48 4.34 -9.07 4.10
C ASP A 48 5.11 -10.14 4.88
N SER A 49 5.57 -9.85 6.10
CA SER A 49 6.29 -10.84 6.94
C SER A 49 5.35 -11.92 7.49
N LEU A 50 4.06 -11.59 7.68
CA LEU A 50 3.02 -12.57 7.98
C LEU A 50 2.65 -13.39 6.73
N ALA A 51 2.67 -12.77 5.54
CA ALA A 51 2.42 -13.42 4.25
C ALA A 51 3.57 -14.34 3.81
N ALA A 52 4.82 -14.01 4.11
CA ALA A 52 5.97 -14.86 3.82
C ALA A 52 6.06 -16.07 4.76
N ALA A 53 5.66 -15.92 6.03
CA ALA A 53 5.55 -17.04 6.97
C ALA A 53 4.37 -17.99 6.64
N THR A 54 3.28 -17.47 6.06
CA THR A 54 2.15 -18.31 5.61
C THR A 54 2.36 -18.99 4.26
N ALA A 55 3.42 -18.66 3.51
CA ALA A 55 3.78 -19.33 2.26
C ALA A 55 4.74 -20.52 2.46
N ALA A 56 5.44 -20.60 3.60
CA ALA A 56 6.28 -21.74 3.97
C ALA A 56 5.52 -22.83 4.78
N SER A 57 4.27 -22.57 5.14
CA SER A 57 3.38 -23.54 5.78
C SER A 57 2.23 -23.78 4.81
N GLY A 58 2.22 -24.96 4.18
CA GLY A 58 1.18 -25.37 3.23
C GLY A 58 -0.23 -25.06 3.75
N ASP A 59 -1.03 -24.51 2.85
CA ASP A 59 -2.46 -24.17 2.93
C ASP A 59 -3.21 -24.52 4.24
N PRO A 60 -3.57 -23.51 5.05
CA PRO A 60 -4.52 -23.67 6.15
C PRO A 60 -5.97 -23.96 5.72
N TYR A 61 -6.27 -24.04 4.42
CA TYR A 61 -7.63 -24.16 3.90
C TYR A 61 -7.89 -25.40 3.04
N ASP A 62 -6.88 -26.23 2.76
CA ASP A 62 -7.02 -27.40 1.86
C ASP A 62 -7.28 -28.73 2.60
N THR A 63 -7.61 -28.69 3.89
CA THR A 63 -7.89 -29.91 4.68
C THR A 63 -9.37 -30.23 4.84
N VAL A 64 -10.29 -29.39 4.33
CA VAL A 64 -11.73 -29.55 4.62
C VAL A 64 -12.58 -29.92 3.40
N ALA A 65 -12.07 -29.82 2.16
CA ALA A 65 -12.97 -29.70 1.02
C ALA A 65 -13.00 -30.82 -0.04
N THR A 66 -11.96 -31.59 -0.38
CA THR A 66 -12.06 -32.31 -1.68
C THR A 66 -11.42 -33.69 -1.86
N ALA A 67 -10.45 -34.16 -1.06
CA ALA A 67 -9.72 -35.37 -1.49
C ALA A 67 -10.29 -36.74 -1.02
N ASP A 68 -11.05 -36.83 0.08
CA ASP A 68 -11.28 -38.12 0.76
C ASP A 68 -12.75 -38.52 0.94
N ARG A 69 -13.55 -38.51 -0.14
CA ARG A 69 -14.89 -39.14 -0.08
C ARG A 69 -15.34 -39.81 -1.37
N SER A 70 -14.65 -39.60 -2.47
CA SER A 70 -15.03 -40.14 -3.78
C SER A 70 -14.55 -41.58 -4.03
N LYS A 71 -13.60 -42.11 -3.24
CA LYS A 71 -13.07 -43.48 -3.43
C LYS A 71 -13.54 -44.53 -2.43
N VAL A 72 -14.12 -44.14 -1.29
CA VAL A 72 -14.54 -45.09 -0.22
C VAL A 72 -15.90 -45.76 -0.50
N ARG A 73 -16.69 -45.25 -1.45
CA ARG A 73 -18.04 -45.76 -1.76
C ARG A 73 -18.10 -46.78 -2.91
N ALA A 74 -16.96 -47.09 -3.55
CA ALA A 74 -16.93 -47.96 -4.73
C ALA A 74 -16.70 -49.45 -4.41
N ASP A 75 -16.31 -49.80 -3.18
CA ASP A 75 -15.94 -51.17 -2.78
C ASP A 75 -16.97 -51.87 -1.87
N GLU A 76 -18.22 -51.40 -1.84
CA GLU A 76 -19.31 -52.08 -1.12
C GLU A 76 -20.49 -52.40 -2.06
N ILE A 77 -20.27 -53.37 -2.98
CA ILE A 77 -21.30 -54.21 -3.62
C ILE A 77 -20.71 -55.62 -3.78
#